data_AF-A0A7Y9EYQ6-F1
#
_entry.id   AF-A0A7Y9EYQ6-F1
#
_cell.length_a   1.000
_cell.length_b   1.000
_cell.length_c   1.000
_cell.angle_alpha   90.00
_cell.angle_beta   90.00
_cell.angle_gamma   90.00
#
_symmetry.space_group_name_H-M   'P 1'
#
loop_
_entity.id
_entity.type
_entity.pdbx_description
1 polymer ?
#
loop_
_entity_poly.entity_id
_entity_poly.type
_entity_poly.pdbx_seq_one_letter_code
_entity_poly.pdbx_strand_id
1 'polypeptide(L)'
;MSTPVAPPGPPPGPPPPPPPAPPARTDLPTADLERRYYAHVVDRALAWTTYAAVAGLGWWLLDGPVVVALLVLGWALVVQVALAVLLGLRGLSPGKALLGLRAVSAATGRPVGVGAALLRGLVVGLAGLPTLLLGAATLAWTSASDRDRQRRGWHDHLAGTVVVDLRPVPEAEEPDDARPRAIVNLTAMRLVPATVRPAVTATRPPTTPPTTPAPARTPRAPTTPPTTPAPARTPRAPTTPPRGSRPSSPPSSPPSSPPADPPAGARRRAVPTDSPTPPAGWQVELDSGERVVVDGLVLLGRGPVAGSGEQVRHLVPLRSQDMSVSKTHAQLQVAADGALVVMDRGSTNGSVVLRAGVSRELTPGKPLTLLEGDTVRLGDRSLRVLQRG
;
A
#
# COMPACT_ATOMS: atom_id res chain seq x y z
N MET A 1 -76.34 -9.53 11.19
CA MET A 1 -75.30 -9.42 10.16
C MET A 1 -74.00 -9.88 10.78
N SER A 2 -73.56 -11.11 10.48
CA SER A 2 -72.33 -11.68 11.03
C SER A 2 -71.29 -11.75 9.91
N THR A 3 -70.17 -11.05 10.07
CA THR A 3 -69.02 -11.08 9.15
C THR A 3 -68.19 -12.35 9.39
N PRO A 4 -67.75 -13.06 8.34
CA PRO A 4 -66.87 -14.21 8.51
C PRO A 4 -65.42 -13.75 8.73
N VAL A 5 -64.76 -14.35 9.72
CA VAL A 5 -63.33 -14.19 10.00
C VAL A 5 -62.52 -15.02 9.00
N ALA A 6 -61.54 -14.40 8.35
CA ALA A 6 -60.62 -15.07 7.42
C ALA A 6 -59.62 -15.98 8.16
N PRO A 7 -59.22 -17.13 7.58
CA PRO A 7 -58.28 -18.04 8.23
C PRO A 7 -56.84 -17.50 8.23
N PRO A 8 -56.02 -17.88 9.23
CA PRO A 8 -54.64 -17.42 9.35
C PRO A 8 -53.75 -18.01 8.24
N GLY A 9 -52.88 -17.16 7.68
CA GLY A 9 -51.93 -17.55 6.63
C GLY A 9 -50.83 -18.50 7.12
N PRO A 10 -50.14 -19.21 6.20
CA PRO A 10 -49.11 -20.18 6.54
C PRO A 10 -47.88 -19.52 7.19
N PRO A 11 -47.14 -20.24 8.06
CA PRO A 11 -45.97 -19.69 8.74
C PRO A 11 -44.84 -19.36 7.75
N PRO A 12 -44.03 -18.32 8.03
CA PRO A 12 -42.91 -17.95 7.17
C PRO A 12 -41.89 -19.09 7.11
N GLY A 13 -41.43 -19.39 5.89
CA GLY A 13 -40.41 -20.42 5.64
C GLY A 13 -39.06 -20.08 6.27
N PRO A 14 -38.16 -21.08 6.42
CA PRO A 14 -36.85 -20.88 7.01
C PRO A 14 -36.03 -19.86 6.20
N PRO A 15 -35.20 -19.03 6.86
CA PRO A 15 -34.39 -18.04 6.17
C PRO A 15 -33.42 -18.71 5.19
N PRO A 16 -33.11 -18.06 4.06
CA PRO A 16 -32.16 -18.59 3.09
C PRO A 16 -30.77 -18.77 3.74
N PRO A 17 -30.00 -19.79 3.33
CA PRO A 17 -28.66 -20.01 3.85
C PRO A 17 -27.79 -18.78 3.62
N PRO A 18 -26.88 -18.44 4.56
CA PRO A 18 -25.99 -17.31 4.40
C PRO A 18 -25.13 -17.48 3.14
N PRO A 19 -24.80 -16.38 2.45
CA PRO A 19 -23.94 -16.43 1.27
C PRO A 19 -22.58 -17.06 1.64
N PRO A 20 -21.94 -17.78 0.70
CA PRO A 20 -20.65 -18.40 0.95
C PRO A 20 -19.63 -17.34 1.40
N ALA A 21 -18.88 -17.67 2.46
CA ALA A 21 -17.86 -16.79 3.00
C ALA A 21 -16.87 -16.39 1.89
N PRO A 22 -16.47 -15.11 1.80
CA PRO A 22 -15.46 -14.68 0.84
C PRO A 22 -14.17 -15.50 1.04
N PRO A 23 -13.46 -15.86 -0.04
CA PRO A 23 -12.23 -16.65 0.08
C PRO A 23 -11.25 -15.92 1.00
N ALA A 24 -10.61 -16.69 1.90
CA ALA A 24 -9.63 -16.19 2.85
C ALA A 24 -8.60 -15.32 2.12
N ARG A 25 -8.62 -14.00 2.39
CA ARG A 25 -7.60 -13.09 1.88
C ARG A 25 -6.28 -13.52 2.51
N THR A 26 -5.32 -13.90 1.68
CA THR A 26 -3.99 -14.28 2.17
C THR A 26 -3.33 -13.01 2.66
N ASP A 27 -3.06 -12.91 3.97
CA ASP A 27 -2.44 -11.74 4.65
C ASP A 27 -0.96 -11.53 4.28
N LEU A 28 -0.54 -11.92 3.08
CA LEU A 28 0.81 -11.70 2.59
C LEU A 28 0.95 -10.24 2.14
N PRO A 29 1.98 -9.52 2.60
CA PRO A 29 2.18 -8.13 2.22
C PRO A 29 2.37 -8.02 0.71
N THR A 30 1.61 -7.12 0.10
CA THR A 30 1.76 -6.77 -1.31
C THR A 30 3.16 -6.18 -1.54
N ALA A 31 3.85 -6.62 -2.59
CA ALA A 31 5.22 -6.17 -2.85
C ALA A 31 5.29 -4.67 -3.19
N ASP A 32 6.32 -4.00 -2.65
CA ASP A 32 6.60 -2.59 -2.94
C ASP A 32 6.85 -2.33 -4.43
N LEU A 33 6.46 -1.14 -4.88
CA LEU A 33 6.56 -0.74 -6.28
C LEU A 33 8.01 -0.78 -6.79
N GLU A 34 8.96 -0.34 -5.97
CA GLU A 34 10.39 -0.35 -6.30
C GLU A 34 10.92 -1.76 -6.54
N ARG A 35 10.57 -2.71 -5.67
CA ARG A 35 11.01 -4.11 -5.79
C ARG A 35 10.44 -4.76 -7.04
N ARG A 36 9.20 -4.43 -7.38
CA ARG A 36 8.56 -4.88 -8.62
C ARG A 36 9.23 -4.29 -9.85
N TYR A 37 9.64 -3.02 -9.77
CA TYR A 37 10.42 -2.36 -10.82
C TYR A 37 11.78 -3.02 -11.00
N TYR A 38 12.56 -3.21 -9.93
CA TYR A 38 13.86 -3.89 -10.01
C TYR A 38 13.74 -5.33 -10.52
N ALA A 39 12.72 -6.08 -10.09
CA ALA A 39 12.46 -7.42 -10.64
C ALA A 39 12.24 -7.36 -12.16
N HIS A 40 11.49 -6.36 -12.64
CA HIS A 40 11.25 -6.16 -14.07
C HIS A 40 12.52 -5.77 -14.82
N VAL A 41 13.33 -4.87 -14.26
CA VAL A 41 14.62 -4.46 -14.83
C VAL A 41 15.56 -5.66 -14.99
N VAL A 42 15.68 -6.50 -13.96
CA VAL A 42 16.49 -7.73 -14.02
C VAL A 42 15.97 -8.68 -15.10
N ASP A 43 14.66 -8.90 -15.16
CA ASP A 43 14.04 -9.75 -16.19
C ASP A 43 14.28 -9.20 -17.62
N ARG A 44 14.28 -7.88 -17.82
CA ARG A 44 14.54 -7.23 -19.12
C ARG A 44 16.02 -7.26 -19.49
N ALA A 45 16.91 -6.93 -18.56
CA ALA A 45 18.35 -6.99 -18.77
C ALA A 45 18.77 -8.39 -19.23
N LEU A 46 18.32 -9.43 -18.51
CA LEU A 46 18.62 -10.82 -18.86
C LEU A 46 18.09 -11.18 -20.26
N ALA A 47 16.86 -10.79 -20.59
CA ALA A 47 16.29 -11.04 -21.91
C ALA A 47 17.10 -10.34 -23.02
N TRP A 48 17.40 -9.05 -22.87
CA TRP A 48 18.16 -8.30 -23.87
C TRP A 48 19.59 -8.79 -24.03
N THR A 49 20.25 -9.23 -22.95
CA THR A 49 21.56 -9.89 -23.06
C THR A 49 21.48 -11.13 -23.95
N THR A 50 20.44 -11.94 -23.81
CA THR A 50 20.27 -13.12 -24.68
C THR A 50 19.98 -12.72 -26.13
N TYR A 51 19.23 -11.64 -26.35
CA TYR A 51 18.91 -11.14 -27.70
C TYR A 51 20.16 -10.60 -28.39
N ALA A 52 20.98 -9.83 -27.67
CA ALA A 52 22.25 -9.33 -28.15
C ALA A 52 23.23 -10.46 -28.46
N ALA A 53 23.29 -11.50 -27.63
CA ALA A 53 24.11 -12.68 -27.88
C ALA A 53 23.68 -13.42 -29.15
N VAL A 54 22.37 -13.64 -29.34
CA VAL A 54 21.82 -14.29 -30.55
C VAL A 54 22.04 -13.40 -31.78
N ALA A 55 21.86 -12.09 -31.66
CA ALA A 55 22.12 -11.15 -32.75
C ALA A 55 23.60 -11.13 -33.15
N GLY A 56 24.51 -11.05 -32.18
CA GLY A 56 25.95 -11.03 -32.42
C GLY A 56 26.47 -12.35 -33.01
N LEU A 57 26.01 -13.48 -32.49
CA LEU A 57 26.35 -14.79 -33.03
C LEU A 57 25.75 -14.99 -34.43
N GLY A 58 24.48 -14.60 -34.63
CA GLY A 58 23.83 -14.63 -35.93
C GLY A 58 24.55 -13.76 -36.95
N TRP A 59 25.00 -12.57 -36.57
CA TRP A 59 25.79 -11.68 -37.42
C TRP A 59 27.15 -12.28 -37.81
N TRP A 60 27.76 -13.07 -36.93
CA TRP A 60 29.03 -13.73 -37.20
C TRP A 60 28.90 -14.99 -38.06
N LEU A 61 27.77 -15.71 -37.95
CA LEU A 61 27.57 -17.02 -38.59
C LEU A 61 26.71 -17.01 -39.84
N LEU A 62 25.82 -16.03 -40.01
CA LEU A 62 24.77 -16.04 -41.02
C LEU A 62 24.91 -14.86 -41.97
N ASP A 63 24.66 -15.11 -43.25
CA ASP A 63 24.61 -14.06 -44.26
C ASP A 63 23.23 -13.41 -44.32
N GLY A 64 23.23 -12.08 -44.19
CA GLY A 64 22.06 -11.25 -44.43
C GLY A 64 21.36 -10.75 -43.15
N PRO A 65 21.14 -9.42 -43.02
CA PRO A 65 20.57 -8.84 -41.80
C PRO A 65 19.13 -9.27 -41.52
N VAL A 66 18.38 -9.64 -42.56
CA VAL A 66 16.99 -10.11 -42.43
C VAL A 66 16.93 -11.47 -41.72
N VAL A 67 17.86 -12.37 -42.01
CA VAL A 67 17.92 -13.70 -41.37
C VAL A 67 18.23 -13.54 -39.88
N VAL A 68 19.20 -12.69 -39.55
CA VAL A 68 19.56 -12.37 -38.15
C VAL A 68 18.36 -11.74 -37.41
N ALA A 69 17.65 -10.80 -38.04
CA ALA A 69 16.48 -10.16 -37.44
C ALA A 69 15.34 -11.18 -37.16
N LEU A 70 15.05 -12.08 -38.11
CA LEU A 70 14.06 -13.15 -37.92
C LEU A 70 14.47 -14.14 -36.82
N LEU A 71 15.76 -14.47 -36.73
CA LEU A 71 16.29 -15.32 -35.67
C LEU A 71 16.11 -14.67 -34.28
N VAL A 72 16.46 -13.38 -34.15
CA VAL A 72 16.27 -12.62 -32.91
C VAL A 72 14.80 -12.53 -32.54
N LEU A 73 13.91 -12.30 -33.51
CA LEU A 73 12.46 -12.26 -33.28
C LEU A 73 11.93 -13.61 -32.80
N GLY A 74 12.33 -14.71 -33.44
CA GLY A 74 11.96 -16.07 -33.04
C GLY A 74 12.47 -16.39 -31.63
N TRP A 75 13.71 -16.02 -31.32
CA TRP A 75 14.28 -16.20 -29.99
C TRP A 75 13.56 -15.35 -28.93
N ALA A 76 13.20 -14.11 -29.24
CA ALA A 76 12.42 -13.27 -28.35
C ALA A 76 11.05 -13.89 -28.01
N LEU A 77 10.39 -14.53 -28.99
CA LEU A 77 9.15 -15.27 -28.76
C LEU A 77 9.37 -16.46 -27.82
N VAL A 78 10.44 -17.25 -28.04
CA VAL A 78 10.80 -18.38 -27.17
C VAL A 78 11.03 -17.93 -25.74
N VAL A 79 11.82 -16.87 -25.54
CA VAL A 79 12.07 -16.29 -24.20
C VAL A 79 10.77 -15.81 -23.56
N GLN A 80 9.88 -15.15 -24.32
CA GLN A 80 8.59 -14.71 -23.79
C GLN A 80 7.70 -15.88 -23.35
N VAL A 81 7.63 -16.94 -24.15
CA VAL A 81 6.86 -18.15 -23.80
C VAL A 81 7.47 -18.82 -22.57
N ALA A 82 8.79 -18.98 -22.50
CA ALA A 82 9.47 -19.57 -21.35
C ALA A 82 9.20 -18.79 -20.06
N LEU A 83 9.29 -17.45 -20.10
CA LEU A 83 8.97 -16.59 -18.96
C LEU A 83 7.49 -16.69 -18.57
N ALA A 84 6.57 -16.77 -19.54
CA ALA A 84 5.16 -16.93 -19.26
C ALA A 84 4.83 -18.31 -18.66
N VAL A 85 5.51 -19.37 -19.09
CA VAL A 85 5.37 -20.70 -18.49
C VAL A 85 5.88 -20.70 -17.04
N LEU A 86 7.05 -20.13 -16.78
CA LEU A 86 7.60 -20.04 -15.42
C LEU A 86 6.68 -19.23 -14.48
N LEU A 87 6.18 -18.11 -14.98
CA LEU A 87 5.26 -17.25 -14.23
C LEU A 87 3.90 -17.94 -14.03
N GLY A 88 3.37 -18.60 -15.05
CA GLY A 88 2.08 -19.27 -15.01
C GLY A 88 2.06 -20.49 -14.10
N LEU A 89 3.13 -21.28 -14.10
CA LEU A 89 3.22 -22.52 -13.31
C LEU A 89 3.73 -22.28 -11.88
N ARG A 90 4.67 -21.36 -11.71
CA ARG A 90 5.34 -21.15 -10.41
C ARG A 90 5.08 -19.79 -9.78
N GLY A 91 4.60 -18.82 -10.55
CA GLY A 91 4.51 -17.42 -10.11
C GLY A 91 5.86 -16.71 -10.10
N LEU A 92 6.88 -17.29 -10.73
CA LEU A 92 8.26 -16.81 -10.67
C LEU A 92 8.72 -16.25 -12.02
N SER A 93 9.66 -15.32 -11.94
CA SER A 93 10.57 -14.93 -13.01
C SER A 93 11.97 -14.78 -12.40
N PRO A 94 13.06 -14.78 -13.18
CA PRO A 94 14.41 -14.66 -12.64
C PRO A 94 14.57 -13.49 -11.65
N GLY A 95 14.10 -12.29 -12.00
CA GLY A 95 14.14 -11.12 -11.15
C GLY A 95 13.21 -11.20 -9.94
N LYS A 96 12.04 -11.85 -10.06
CA LYS A 96 11.15 -12.07 -8.91
C LYS A 96 11.74 -13.06 -7.93
N ALA A 97 12.33 -14.15 -8.42
CA ALA A 97 13.01 -15.13 -7.59
C ALA A 97 14.18 -14.49 -6.83
N LEU A 98 14.97 -13.64 -7.51
CA LEU A 98 16.09 -12.91 -6.89
C LEU A 98 15.65 -11.97 -5.76
N LEU A 99 14.48 -11.33 -5.89
CA LEU A 99 13.97 -10.36 -4.93
C LEU A 99 12.98 -10.94 -3.91
N GLY A 100 12.77 -12.25 -3.89
CA GLY A 100 11.83 -12.91 -2.98
C GLY A 100 10.36 -12.62 -3.28
N LEU A 101 10.03 -12.33 -4.53
CA LEU A 101 8.68 -11.98 -4.98
C LEU A 101 7.99 -13.15 -5.66
N ARG A 102 6.65 -13.19 -5.60
CA ARG A 102 5.86 -14.17 -6.35
C ARG A 102 4.59 -13.54 -6.90
N ALA A 103 4.28 -13.82 -8.16
CA ALA A 103 3.01 -13.47 -8.77
C ALA A 103 2.01 -14.61 -8.57
N VAL A 104 0.86 -14.31 -7.98
CA VAL A 104 -0.22 -15.28 -7.71
C VAL A 104 -1.54 -14.74 -8.24
N SER A 105 -2.51 -15.63 -8.41
CA SER A 105 -3.89 -15.25 -8.71
C SER A 105 -4.47 -14.44 -7.55
N ALA A 106 -5.01 -13.26 -7.84
CA ALA A 106 -5.64 -12.39 -6.84
C ALA A 106 -6.89 -13.02 -6.21
N ALA A 107 -7.55 -13.96 -6.90
CA ALA A 107 -8.75 -14.62 -6.42
C ALA A 107 -8.47 -15.86 -5.55
N THR A 108 -7.38 -16.59 -5.84
CA THR A 108 -7.15 -17.93 -5.26
C THR A 108 -5.81 -18.08 -4.53
N GLY A 109 -4.86 -17.14 -4.70
CA GLY A 109 -3.50 -17.26 -4.16
C GLY A 109 -2.64 -18.35 -4.82
N ARG A 110 -3.17 -19.06 -5.83
CA ARG A 110 -2.48 -20.13 -6.56
C ARG A 110 -1.74 -19.58 -7.79
N PRO A 111 -0.88 -20.39 -8.46
CA PRO A 111 -0.28 -19.99 -9.73
C PRO A 111 -1.34 -19.56 -10.74
N VAL A 112 -1.07 -18.48 -11.49
CA VAL A 112 -2.08 -17.83 -12.35
C VAL A 112 -2.43 -18.64 -13.61
N GLY A 113 -1.60 -19.63 -13.97
CA GLY A 113 -1.73 -20.39 -15.20
C GLY A 113 -1.03 -19.74 -16.39
N VAL A 114 -0.59 -20.56 -17.35
CA VAL A 114 0.25 -20.12 -18.48
C VAL A 114 -0.49 -19.15 -19.41
N GLY A 115 -1.79 -19.36 -19.65
CA GLY A 115 -2.59 -18.49 -20.52
C GLY A 115 -2.69 -17.05 -19.99
N ALA A 116 -2.99 -16.89 -18.70
CA ALA A 116 -3.02 -15.57 -18.06
C ALA A 116 -1.64 -14.90 -18.04
N ALA A 117 -0.57 -15.67 -17.81
CA ALA A 117 0.80 -15.18 -17.86
C ALA A 117 1.24 -14.75 -19.28
N LEU A 118 0.79 -15.47 -20.32
CA LEU A 118 1.03 -15.11 -21.72
C LEU A 118 0.31 -13.81 -22.09
N LEU A 119 -0.97 -13.68 -21.73
CA LEU A 119 -1.73 -12.44 -21.94
C LEU A 119 -1.04 -11.25 -21.26
N ARG A 120 -0.64 -11.43 -20.00
CA ARG A 120 0.11 -10.42 -19.23
C ARG A 120 1.39 -10.01 -19.96
N GLY A 121 2.17 -10.98 -20.43
CA GLY A 121 3.41 -10.74 -21.16
C GLY A 121 3.21 -10.07 -22.51
N LEU A 122 2.14 -10.44 -23.22
CA LEU A 122 1.77 -9.86 -24.52
C LEU A 122 1.35 -8.40 -24.38
N VAL A 123 0.53 -8.06 -23.38
CA VAL A 123 0.15 -6.67 -23.08
C VAL A 123 1.38 -5.81 -22.78
N VAL A 124 2.30 -6.31 -21.95
CA VAL A 124 3.53 -5.59 -21.63
C VAL A 124 4.45 -5.48 -22.84
N GLY A 125 4.55 -6.53 -23.66
CA GLY A 125 5.37 -6.56 -24.88
C GLY A 125 4.87 -5.58 -25.95
N LEU A 126 3.56 -5.61 -26.24
CA LEU A 126 2.89 -4.68 -27.17
C LEU A 126 2.93 -3.24 -26.69
N ALA A 127 2.88 -3.00 -25.38
CA ALA A 127 3.03 -1.66 -24.86
C ALA A 127 4.48 -1.17 -24.95
N GLY A 128 5.47 -2.03 -24.70
CA GLY A 128 6.88 -1.64 -24.61
C GLY A 128 7.61 -1.54 -25.95
N LEU A 129 7.47 -2.53 -26.84
CA LEU A 129 8.24 -2.65 -28.09
C LEU A 129 8.00 -1.49 -29.08
N PRO A 130 6.75 -1.12 -29.44
CA PRO A 130 6.52 -0.06 -30.43
C PRO A 130 6.75 1.36 -29.88
N THR A 131 6.91 1.54 -28.57
CA THR A 131 6.98 2.86 -27.93
C THR A 131 8.34 3.17 -27.30
N LEU A 132 9.40 2.40 -27.61
CA LEU A 132 10.72 2.55 -26.97
C LEU A 132 10.63 2.54 -25.44
N LEU A 133 9.88 1.58 -24.87
CA LEU A 133 9.65 1.41 -23.43
C LEU A 133 8.76 2.46 -22.76
N LEU A 134 8.34 3.52 -23.46
CA LEU A 134 7.48 4.55 -22.91
C LEU A 134 6.11 3.96 -22.48
N GLY A 135 5.58 3.00 -23.23
CA GLY A 135 4.35 2.29 -22.90
C GLY A 135 4.49 1.27 -21.76
N ALA A 136 5.71 0.79 -21.48
CA ALA A 136 5.95 0.00 -20.27
C ALA A 136 5.97 0.91 -19.02
N ALA A 137 6.51 2.13 -19.15
CA ALA A 137 6.46 3.13 -18.09
C ALA A 137 5.03 3.59 -17.79
N THR A 138 4.17 3.76 -18.80
CA THR A 138 2.75 4.09 -18.58
C THR A 138 2.00 2.94 -17.89
N LEU A 139 2.28 1.69 -18.24
CA LEU A 139 1.74 0.53 -17.51
C LEU A 139 2.24 0.48 -16.06
N ALA A 140 3.49 0.86 -15.79
CA ALA A 140 3.99 0.99 -14.42
C ALA A 140 3.28 2.11 -13.65
N TRP A 141 3.00 3.25 -14.29
CA TRP A 141 2.22 4.34 -13.70
C TRP A 141 0.81 3.91 -13.28
N THR A 142 0.16 3.02 -14.05
CA THR A 142 -1.16 2.48 -13.66
C THR A 142 -1.10 1.67 -12.37
N SER A 143 0.04 1.02 -12.06
CA SER A 143 0.20 0.27 -10.81
C SER A 143 0.38 1.17 -9.58
N ALA A 144 0.99 2.35 -9.76
CA ALA A 144 1.10 3.38 -8.73
C ALA A 144 -0.23 4.07 -8.45
N SER A 145 -1.15 4.07 -9.42
CA SER A 145 -2.46 4.70 -9.35
C SER A 145 -3.59 3.76 -8.92
N ASP A 146 -3.26 2.52 -8.52
CA ASP A 146 -4.25 1.49 -8.18
C ASP A 146 -5.03 1.86 -6.92
N ARG A 147 -6.35 2.01 -7.07
CA ARG A 147 -7.27 2.41 -5.99
C ARG A 147 -7.41 1.35 -4.90
N ASP A 148 -7.18 0.09 -5.24
CA ASP A 148 -7.37 -1.03 -4.32
C ASP A 148 -6.22 -1.20 -3.32
N ARG A 149 -5.19 -0.34 -3.39
CA ARG A 149 -3.93 -0.43 -2.61
C ARG A 149 -3.17 -1.77 -2.77
N GLN A 150 -3.58 -2.60 -3.73
CA GLN A 150 -2.92 -3.84 -4.11
C GLN A 150 -1.81 -3.62 -5.16
N ARG A 151 -1.54 -2.35 -5.51
CA ARG A 151 -0.48 -1.92 -6.44
C ARG A 151 -0.50 -2.67 -7.78
N ARG A 152 -1.67 -3.05 -8.31
CA ARG A 152 -1.80 -3.84 -9.54
C ARG A 152 -1.77 -2.91 -10.76
N GLY A 153 -0.86 -3.19 -11.70
CA GLY A 153 -0.89 -2.50 -12.99
C GLY A 153 -2.05 -2.99 -13.85
N TRP A 154 -2.37 -2.28 -14.92
CA TRP A 154 -3.45 -2.67 -15.82
C TRP A 154 -3.25 -4.10 -16.40
N HIS A 155 -2.00 -4.47 -16.69
CA HIS A 155 -1.60 -5.82 -17.10
C HIS A 155 -1.85 -6.89 -16.03
N ASP A 156 -1.77 -6.53 -14.75
CA ASP A 156 -2.09 -7.44 -13.64
C ASP A 156 -3.60 -7.56 -13.42
N HIS A 157 -4.34 -6.46 -13.62
CA HIS A 157 -5.79 -6.47 -13.54
C HIS A 157 -6.40 -7.34 -14.64
N LEU A 158 -5.91 -7.20 -15.88
CA LEU A 158 -6.30 -8.05 -17.01
C LEU A 158 -5.97 -9.53 -16.81
N ALA A 159 -4.83 -9.82 -16.20
CA ALA A 159 -4.39 -11.19 -15.94
C ALA A 159 -4.89 -11.77 -14.61
N GLY A 160 -5.60 -10.97 -13.79
CA GLY A 160 -6.03 -11.35 -12.44
C GLY A 160 -4.87 -11.69 -11.49
N THR A 161 -3.71 -11.06 -11.65
CA THR A 161 -2.51 -11.32 -10.85
C THR A 161 -2.30 -10.29 -9.74
N VAL A 162 -1.65 -10.71 -8.66
CA VAL A 162 -1.08 -9.84 -7.63
C VAL A 162 0.35 -10.32 -7.31
N VAL A 163 1.26 -9.39 -7.04
CA VAL A 163 2.64 -9.70 -6.65
C VAL A 163 2.76 -9.57 -5.14
N VAL A 164 3.09 -10.68 -4.50
CA VAL A 164 3.29 -10.79 -3.05
C VAL A 164 4.78 -10.86 -2.72
N ASP A 165 5.15 -10.28 -1.59
CA ASP A 165 6.48 -10.43 -1.00
C ASP A 165 6.50 -11.67 -0.11
N LEU A 166 7.45 -12.58 -0.35
CA LEU A 166 7.57 -13.83 0.41
C LEU A 166 8.63 -13.75 1.51
N ARG A 167 9.32 -12.61 1.63
CA ARG A 167 10.37 -12.47 2.64
C ARG A 167 9.72 -12.41 4.02
N PRO A 168 10.32 -13.09 5.02
CA PRO A 168 9.84 -12.96 6.39
C PRO A 168 9.89 -11.49 6.78
N VAL A 169 8.74 -10.94 7.18
CA VAL A 169 8.69 -9.64 7.81
C VAL A 169 9.57 -9.77 9.04
N PRO A 170 10.65 -8.96 9.19
CA PRO A 170 11.34 -8.90 10.47
C PRO A 170 10.25 -8.50 11.46
N GLU A 171 9.94 -9.36 12.44
CA GLU A 171 9.17 -8.91 13.60
C GLU A 171 9.84 -7.62 14.04
N ALA A 172 9.14 -6.50 13.86
CA ALA A 172 9.54 -5.29 14.52
C ALA A 172 9.54 -5.71 15.97
N GLU A 173 10.73 -5.80 16.58
CA GLU A 173 10.87 -5.87 18.02
C GLU A 173 9.89 -4.81 18.53
N GLU A 174 8.78 -5.26 19.13
CA GLU A 174 7.98 -4.34 19.91
C GLU A 174 8.99 -3.64 20.82
N PRO A 175 9.00 -2.30 20.87
CA PRO A 175 9.86 -1.63 21.82
C PRO A 175 9.50 -2.26 23.16
N ASP A 176 10.41 -3.07 23.70
CA ASP A 176 10.31 -3.68 25.02
C ASP A 176 9.84 -2.53 25.91
N ASP A 177 8.59 -2.65 26.36
CA ASP A 177 7.90 -1.64 27.13
C ASP A 177 8.84 -1.37 28.30
N ALA A 178 9.61 -0.29 28.17
CA ALA A 178 10.72 0.00 29.05
C ALA A 178 10.08 0.46 30.36
N ARG A 179 9.64 -0.51 31.15
CA ARG A 179 9.37 -0.33 32.56
C ARG A 179 10.61 0.37 33.10
N PRO A 180 10.47 1.52 33.76
CA PRO A 180 11.61 2.29 34.23
C PRO A 180 12.46 1.38 35.11
N ARG A 181 13.63 0.97 34.59
CA ARG A 181 14.59 0.19 35.37
C ARG A 181 15.04 1.10 36.49
N ALA A 182 14.64 0.77 37.72
CA ALA A 182 15.10 1.46 38.91
C ALA A 182 16.64 1.44 38.88
N ILE A 183 17.23 2.63 38.87
CA ILE A 183 18.68 2.82 38.95
C ILE A 183 19.09 2.31 40.33
N VAL A 184 19.56 1.07 40.42
CA VAL A 184 20.10 0.51 41.66
C VAL A 184 21.54 1.01 41.77
N ASN A 185 21.80 1.86 42.75
CA ASN A 185 23.11 2.44 43.01
C ASN A 185 24.05 1.31 43.50
N LEU A 186 24.92 0.81 42.62
CA LEU A 186 25.81 -0.34 42.88
C LEU A 186 26.83 -0.09 44.00
N THR A 187 26.98 1.15 44.47
CA THR A 187 27.90 1.54 45.54
C THR A 187 27.47 1.07 46.94
N ALA A 188 26.26 0.51 47.10
CA ALA A 188 25.75 0.05 48.40
C ALA A 188 25.77 -1.49 48.61
N MET A 189 26.23 -2.30 47.65
CA MET A 189 26.36 -3.75 47.88
C MET A 189 27.74 -4.12 48.43
N ARG A 190 27.82 -4.03 49.76
CA ARG A 190 28.85 -4.65 50.60
C ARG A 190 28.95 -6.15 50.29
N LEU A 191 30.15 -6.55 49.86
CA LEU A 191 30.57 -7.91 49.55
C LEU A 191 30.23 -8.90 50.69
N VAL A 192 29.47 -9.94 50.36
CA VAL A 192 29.46 -11.21 51.09
C VAL A 192 30.04 -12.26 50.13
N PRO A 193 31.12 -12.98 50.47
CA PRO A 193 31.71 -13.97 49.58
C PRO A 193 30.80 -15.19 49.48
N ALA A 194 30.45 -15.59 48.24
CA ALA A 194 29.76 -16.85 47.97
C ALA A 194 30.73 -18.03 48.10
N THR A 195 30.42 -19.00 48.96
CA THR A 195 31.10 -20.29 49.02
C THR A 195 30.76 -21.12 47.79
N VAL A 196 31.77 -21.43 46.97
CA VAL A 196 31.66 -22.33 45.82
C VAL A 196 31.54 -23.78 46.31
N ARG A 197 30.47 -24.48 45.93
CA ARG A 197 30.34 -25.94 46.03
C ARG A 197 30.42 -26.53 44.61
N PRO A 198 31.30 -27.51 44.33
CA PRO A 198 31.37 -28.13 43.02
C PRO A 198 30.19 -29.10 42.82
N ALA A 199 29.42 -28.88 41.76
CA ALA A 199 28.35 -29.79 41.35
C ALA A 199 28.91 -30.85 40.39
N VAL A 200 28.61 -32.10 40.74
CA VAL A 200 29.08 -33.36 40.17
C VAL A 200 28.59 -33.56 38.73
N THR A 201 29.48 -34.05 37.88
CA THR A 201 29.21 -34.55 36.52
C THR A 201 28.25 -35.75 36.58
N ALA A 202 27.08 -35.63 35.95
CA ALA A 202 26.17 -36.74 35.71
C ALA A 202 26.06 -37.00 34.19
N THR A 203 26.68 -38.10 33.76
CA THR A 203 26.62 -38.68 32.41
C THR A 203 25.19 -39.17 32.11
N ARG A 204 24.62 -38.80 30.95
CA ARG A 204 23.35 -39.35 30.45
C ARG A 204 23.61 -40.17 29.16
N PRO A 205 23.03 -41.38 29.02
CA PRO A 205 23.28 -42.30 27.90
C PRO A 205 22.59 -41.86 26.58
N PRO A 206 23.03 -42.38 25.41
CA PRO A 206 22.50 -42.00 24.11
C PRO A 206 21.16 -42.69 23.82
N THR A 207 20.18 -41.92 23.37
CA THR A 207 18.92 -42.42 22.81
C THR A 207 18.94 -42.33 21.27
N THR A 208 18.56 -43.46 20.68
CA THR A 208 18.37 -43.91 19.30
C THR A 208 17.88 -42.93 18.21
N PRO A 209 18.18 -43.21 16.92
CA PRO A 209 17.81 -42.39 15.76
C PRO A 209 16.34 -42.56 15.33
N PRO A 210 15.77 -41.61 14.55
CA PRO A 210 14.38 -41.67 14.10
C PRO A 210 14.18 -42.62 12.91
N THR A 211 13.13 -43.45 13.03
CA THR A 211 12.63 -44.38 12.02
C THR A 211 11.89 -43.66 10.89
N THR A 212 12.27 -43.97 9.65
CA THR A 212 11.58 -43.67 8.38
C THR A 212 10.14 -44.19 8.34
N PRO A 213 9.22 -43.47 7.67
CA PRO A 213 8.11 -44.12 6.98
C PRO A 213 8.03 -43.74 5.49
N ALA A 214 7.94 -44.75 4.63
CA ALA A 214 7.50 -44.71 3.23
C ALA A 214 6.34 -45.73 3.06
N PRO A 215 5.60 -45.76 1.93
CA PRO A 215 4.81 -44.70 1.31
C PRO A 215 3.32 -45.09 1.13
N ALA A 216 2.52 -44.07 0.78
CA ALA A 216 1.26 -44.03 0.01
C ALA A 216 0.33 -45.27 -0.08
N ARG A 217 -0.94 -45.08 0.33
CA ARG A 217 -2.11 -45.76 -0.24
C ARG A 217 -3.14 -44.74 -0.73
N THR A 218 -3.42 -44.81 -2.03
CA THR A 218 -4.46 -44.10 -2.78
C THR A 218 -5.86 -44.59 -2.40
N PRO A 219 -6.89 -43.72 -2.47
CA PRO A 219 -8.18 -44.18 -2.98
C PRO A 219 -8.72 -43.33 -4.13
N ARG A 220 -8.87 -44.02 -5.27
CA ARG A 220 -9.88 -43.99 -6.33
C ARG A 220 -10.92 -42.84 -6.39
N ALA A 221 -11.03 -42.26 -7.58
CA ALA A 221 -12.09 -41.38 -8.05
C ALA A 221 -13.45 -42.09 -8.26
N PRO A 222 -14.57 -41.34 -8.26
CA PRO A 222 -15.77 -41.65 -9.01
C PRO A 222 -15.91 -40.78 -10.28
N THR A 223 -16.26 -41.45 -11.37
CA THR A 223 -16.57 -40.96 -12.73
C THR A 223 -18.02 -40.51 -12.91
N THR A 224 -18.24 -39.71 -13.97
CA THR A 224 -19.45 -39.46 -14.81
C THR A 224 -20.11 -38.08 -14.66
N PRO A 225 -20.84 -37.55 -15.68
CA PRO A 225 -20.58 -37.50 -17.14
C PRO A 225 -20.77 -36.05 -17.72
N PRO A 226 -20.61 -35.80 -19.04
CA PRO A 226 -20.53 -34.44 -19.60
C PRO A 226 -21.89 -33.89 -20.05
N THR A 227 -22.12 -32.58 -19.86
CA THR A 227 -23.26 -31.87 -20.46
C THR A 227 -22.75 -30.83 -21.47
N THR A 228 -23.16 -31.04 -22.71
CA THR A 228 -22.98 -30.20 -23.91
C THR A 228 -23.67 -28.83 -23.79
N PRO A 229 -23.17 -27.76 -24.44
CA PRO A 229 -23.67 -26.39 -24.31
C PRO A 229 -24.71 -26.02 -25.39
N ALA A 230 -25.62 -25.09 -25.07
CA ALA A 230 -26.52 -24.40 -26.03
C ALA A 230 -27.05 -23.07 -25.43
N PRO A 231 -27.61 -22.12 -26.22
CA PRO A 231 -26.88 -20.92 -26.62
C PRO A 231 -27.58 -19.57 -26.29
N ALA A 232 -26.83 -18.48 -26.53
CA ALA A 232 -27.26 -17.12 -26.87
C ALA A 232 -28.41 -16.45 -26.09
N ARG A 233 -28.06 -15.42 -25.29
CA ARG A 233 -28.91 -14.23 -25.11
C ARG A 233 -28.13 -12.96 -25.39
N THR A 234 -28.75 -12.14 -26.21
CA THR A 234 -28.34 -10.90 -26.88
C THR A 234 -27.94 -9.77 -25.91
N PRO A 235 -27.10 -8.81 -26.36
CA PRO A 235 -26.73 -7.64 -25.55
C PRO A 235 -27.88 -6.62 -25.51
N ARG A 236 -28.25 -6.18 -24.31
CA ARG A 236 -29.17 -5.04 -24.12
C ARG A 236 -28.35 -3.75 -24.20
N ALA A 237 -28.77 -2.85 -25.08
CA ALA A 237 -28.17 -1.54 -25.32
C ALA A 237 -28.13 -0.64 -24.05
N PRO A 238 -27.11 0.22 -23.90
CA PRO A 238 -27.08 1.22 -22.84
C PRO A 238 -28.06 2.37 -23.14
N THR A 239 -28.87 2.71 -22.14
CA THR A 239 -29.80 3.83 -22.15
C THR A 239 -29.06 5.13 -21.88
N THR A 240 -29.32 6.14 -22.72
CA THR A 240 -28.84 7.52 -22.68
C THR A 240 -29.15 8.22 -21.34
N PRO A 241 -28.23 9.03 -20.76
CA PRO A 241 -28.57 9.94 -19.68
C PRO A 241 -29.18 11.26 -20.23
N PRO A 242 -30.20 11.84 -19.58
CA PRO A 242 -30.73 13.14 -19.98
C PRO A 242 -29.77 14.28 -19.59
N ARG A 243 -29.65 15.21 -20.54
CA ARG A 243 -28.93 16.48 -20.46
C ARG A 243 -29.78 17.50 -19.69
N GLY A 244 -29.15 18.24 -18.78
CA GLY A 244 -29.51 19.63 -18.49
C GLY A 244 -30.11 19.92 -17.11
N SER A 245 -29.27 20.43 -16.22
CA SER A 245 -29.66 21.49 -15.28
C SER A 245 -28.43 22.33 -14.91
N ARG A 246 -28.43 23.59 -15.36
CA ARG A 246 -27.53 24.66 -14.91
C ARG A 246 -27.78 24.95 -13.42
N PRO A 247 -26.73 25.30 -12.66
CA PRO A 247 -26.90 26.22 -11.54
C PRO A 247 -26.45 27.63 -11.94
N SER A 248 -27.34 28.56 -11.68
CA SER A 248 -27.23 30.01 -11.73
C SER A 248 -26.13 30.54 -10.79
N SER A 249 -25.33 31.46 -11.30
CA SER A 249 -24.41 32.33 -10.55
C SER A 249 -25.17 33.43 -9.79
N PRO A 250 -24.84 33.72 -8.52
CA PRO A 250 -25.21 34.97 -7.87
C PRO A 250 -24.09 36.04 -7.98
N PRO A 251 -24.45 37.34 -7.81
CA PRO A 251 -23.67 38.48 -8.28
C PRO A 251 -22.66 39.05 -7.28
N SER A 252 -21.75 39.84 -7.84
CA SER A 252 -20.70 40.68 -7.25
C SER A 252 -21.19 41.61 -6.13
N SER A 253 -20.31 41.87 -5.16
CA SER A 253 -20.37 43.03 -4.25
C SER A 253 -19.00 43.74 -4.21
N PRO A 254 -18.97 45.09 -4.08
CA PRO A 254 -17.83 45.97 -4.36
C PRO A 254 -16.83 46.12 -3.19
N PRO A 255 -15.69 46.84 -3.36
CA PRO A 255 -14.58 46.86 -2.41
C PRO A 255 -14.72 47.97 -1.37
N SER A 256 -14.22 47.72 -0.15
CA SER A 256 -14.09 48.73 0.91
C SER A 256 -12.63 48.86 1.36
N SER A 257 -12.11 50.08 1.25
CA SER A 257 -10.77 50.51 1.68
C SER A 257 -10.65 50.67 3.22
N PRO A 258 -9.42 50.71 3.79
CA PRO A 258 -9.13 51.01 5.21
C PRO A 258 -8.77 52.52 5.40
N PRO A 259 -8.24 53.02 6.55
CA PRO A 259 -8.41 52.71 7.99
C PRO A 259 -8.83 53.95 8.83
N ALA A 260 -9.24 53.77 10.10
CA ALA A 260 -9.21 54.82 11.12
C ALA A 260 -9.12 54.24 12.55
N ASP A 261 -8.06 54.62 13.28
CA ASP A 261 -7.90 54.48 14.75
C ASP A 261 -8.62 55.65 15.48
N PRO A 262 -8.60 55.74 16.83
CA PRO A 262 -9.48 55.09 17.81
C PRO A 262 -10.31 56.14 18.61
N PRO A 263 -11.08 55.73 19.65
CA PRO A 263 -10.77 56.35 20.94
C PRO A 263 -10.86 55.41 22.15
N ALA A 264 -10.22 55.90 23.20
CA ALA A 264 -9.99 55.29 24.49
C ALA A 264 -11.25 55.09 25.35
N GLY A 265 -11.16 54.09 26.23
CA GLY A 265 -11.68 54.21 27.60
C GLY A 265 -12.92 53.38 27.96
N ALA A 266 -12.71 52.14 28.40
CA ALA A 266 -13.48 51.56 29.48
C ALA A 266 -12.70 50.42 30.14
N ARG A 267 -12.07 50.73 31.27
CA ARG A 267 -11.45 49.77 32.17
C ARG A 267 -12.52 48.80 32.67
N ARG A 268 -12.39 47.51 32.35
CA ARG A 268 -12.98 46.43 33.15
C ARG A 268 -11.86 45.55 33.68
N ARG A 269 -11.74 45.62 35.00
CA ARG A 269 -10.92 44.79 35.87
C ARG A 269 -11.30 43.32 35.65
N ALA A 270 -10.43 42.54 35.02
CA ALA A 270 -10.46 41.09 35.10
C ALA A 270 -9.45 40.65 36.17
N VAL A 271 -9.98 39.99 37.19
CA VAL A 271 -9.24 39.29 38.24
C VAL A 271 -8.37 38.20 37.58
N PRO A 272 -7.13 37.98 38.01
CA PRO A 272 -6.37 36.80 37.59
C PRO A 272 -6.99 35.59 38.28
N THR A 273 -7.97 34.96 37.63
CA THR A 273 -8.28 33.58 37.94
C THR A 273 -7.29 32.77 37.14
N ASP A 274 -6.28 32.20 37.82
CA ASP A 274 -5.43 31.12 37.31
C ASP A 274 -6.34 30.10 36.65
N SER A 275 -6.44 30.23 35.32
CA SER A 275 -7.14 29.27 34.49
C SER A 275 -6.12 28.17 34.26
N PRO A 276 -6.49 26.88 34.47
CA PRO A 276 -5.58 25.79 34.22
C PRO A 276 -5.08 25.94 32.78
N THR A 277 -3.76 26.04 32.62
CA THR A 277 -3.08 26.11 31.32
C THR A 277 -3.83 25.20 30.35
N PRO A 278 -4.47 25.73 29.29
CA PRO A 278 -5.15 24.89 28.32
C PRO A 278 -4.12 23.86 27.82
N PRO A 279 -4.51 22.59 27.60
CA PRO A 279 -3.59 21.59 27.09
C PRO A 279 -2.93 22.17 25.84
N ALA A 280 -1.61 22.23 25.87
CA ALA A 280 -0.79 22.96 24.92
C ALA A 280 -1.25 22.62 23.49
N GLY A 281 -1.86 23.60 22.82
CA GLY A 281 -2.47 23.38 21.52
C GLY A 281 -1.37 23.16 20.49
N TRP A 282 -1.45 22.13 19.66
CA TRP A 282 -0.45 21.96 18.60
C TRP A 282 -0.67 23.00 17.50
N GLN A 283 0.41 23.47 16.88
CA GLN A 283 0.38 24.28 15.67
C GLN A 283 1.40 23.75 14.69
N VAL A 284 1.14 23.94 13.40
CA VAL A 284 2.12 23.68 12.35
C VAL A 284 2.34 24.93 11.52
N GLU A 285 3.59 25.29 11.32
CA GLU A 285 4.00 26.39 10.46
C GLU A 285 4.47 25.80 9.13
N LEU A 286 3.77 26.16 8.05
CA LEU A 286 4.14 25.79 6.71
C LEU A 286 5.36 26.61 6.27
N ASP A 287 6.12 26.08 5.32
CA ASP A 287 7.15 26.81 4.58
C ASP A 287 6.66 28.09 3.86
N SER A 288 5.36 28.27 3.67
CA SER A 288 4.76 29.53 3.24
C SER A 288 4.69 30.60 4.34
N GLY A 289 5.00 30.25 5.59
CA GLY A 289 4.79 31.07 6.79
C GLY A 289 3.37 31.00 7.36
N GLU A 290 2.46 30.26 6.70
CA GLU A 290 1.10 30.06 7.20
C GLU A 290 1.10 29.15 8.43
N ARG A 291 0.37 29.52 9.48
CA ARG A 291 0.25 28.73 10.71
C ARG A 291 -1.14 28.14 10.83
N VAL A 292 -1.20 26.82 11.01
CA VAL A 292 -2.45 26.07 11.12
C VAL A 292 -2.53 25.41 12.50
N VAL A 293 -3.68 25.54 13.15
CA VAL A 293 -3.91 24.96 14.48
C VAL A 293 -4.29 23.48 14.38
N VAL A 294 -3.59 22.72 15.21
CA VAL A 294 -3.69 21.32 15.65
C VAL A 294 -4.91 20.89 16.45
N ASP A 295 -6.15 21.16 16.06
CA ASP A 295 -7.30 21.01 16.97
C ASP A 295 -8.36 19.98 16.50
N GLY A 296 -8.00 19.15 15.55
CA GLY A 296 -8.80 18.04 15.04
C GLY A 296 -8.04 17.28 13.95
N LEU A 297 -8.77 16.51 13.13
CA LEU A 297 -8.17 15.89 11.96
C LEU A 297 -7.87 16.96 10.90
N VAL A 298 -6.60 17.07 10.51
CA VAL A 298 -6.12 18.00 9.50
C VAL A 298 -5.55 17.20 8.33
N LEU A 299 -6.04 17.44 7.12
CA LEU A 299 -5.52 16.79 5.91
C LEU A 299 -4.61 17.74 5.14
N LEU A 300 -3.43 17.25 4.79
CA LEU A 300 -2.40 17.97 4.06
C LEU A 300 -2.26 17.40 2.65
N GLY A 301 -2.18 18.26 1.64
CA GLY A 301 -1.87 17.83 0.27
C GLY A 301 -2.12 18.92 -0.77
N ARG A 302 -1.87 18.69 -2.05
CA ARG A 302 -2.05 19.73 -3.09
C ARG A 302 -3.51 20.13 -3.33
N GLY A 303 -4.44 19.29 -2.90
CA GLY A 303 -5.88 19.47 -3.05
C GLY A 303 -6.60 18.47 -2.17
N PRO A 304 -6.52 18.63 -0.84
CA PRO A 304 -6.99 17.63 0.10
C PRO A 304 -8.50 17.52 0.05
N VAL A 305 -9.00 16.29 0.04
CA VAL A 305 -10.44 15.97 0.04
C VAL A 305 -10.72 15.03 1.19
N ALA A 306 -11.75 15.32 1.97
CA ALA A 306 -12.24 14.46 3.03
C ALA A 306 -12.87 13.18 2.46
N GLY A 307 -12.60 12.02 3.06
CA GLY A 307 -13.31 10.79 2.73
C GLY A 307 -14.78 10.84 3.14
N SER A 308 -15.62 9.99 2.54
CA SER A 308 -17.02 9.84 2.94
C SER A 308 -17.12 9.39 4.40
N GLY A 309 -17.65 10.24 5.29
CA GLY A 309 -17.80 9.98 6.72
C GLY A 309 -16.62 10.45 7.61
N GLU A 310 -15.61 11.10 7.03
CA GLU A 310 -14.45 11.62 7.77
C GLU A 310 -14.73 13.06 8.24
N GLN A 311 -14.76 13.29 9.56
CA GLN A 311 -14.92 14.63 10.13
C GLN A 311 -13.57 15.37 10.11
N VAL A 312 -13.25 15.98 8.97
CA VAL A 312 -12.03 16.76 8.79
C VAL A 312 -12.27 18.18 9.29
N ARG A 313 -11.38 18.65 10.18
CA ARG A 313 -11.47 19.99 10.74
C ARG A 313 -10.80 21.03 9.86
N HIS A 314 -9.62 20.71 9.32
CA HIS A 314 -8.90 21.58 8.40
C HIS A 314 -8.40 20.83 7.17
N LEU A 315 -8.62 21.43 6.00
CA LEU A 315 -8.07 21.01 4.72
C LEU A 315 -6.99 22.01 4.35
N VAL A 316 -5.72 21.60 4.41
CA VAL A 316 -4.58 22.51 4.18
C VAL A 316 -3.97 22.23 2.81
N PRO A 317 -4.23 23.09 1.80
CA PRO A 317 -3.67 22.95 0.48
C PRO A 317 -2.18 23.34 0.47
N LEU A 318 -1.31 22.37 0.20
CA LEU A 318 0.12 22.56 -0.02
C LEU A 318 0.38 22.84 -1.51
N ARG A 319 0.66 24.09 -1.87
CA ARG A 319 0.99 24.49 -3.25
C ARG A 319 2.38 24.00 -3.64
N SER A 320 2.46 22.77 -4.15
CA SER A 320 3.67 22.14 -4.69
C SER A 320 3.90 22.58 -6.14
N GLN A 321 5.15 22.90 -6.51
CA GLN A 321 5.48 23.36 -7.87
C GLN A 321 5.77 22.19 -8.83
N ASP A 322 6.22 21.06 -8.31
CA ASP A 322 6.69 19.91 -9.08
C ASP A 322 5.72 18.72 -9.04
N MET A 323 4.48 18.93 -8.55
CA MET A 323 3.48 17.88 -8.34
C MET A 323 3.95 16.76 -7.39
N SER A 324 4.99 16.98 -6.60
CA SER A 324 5.52 15.96 -5.69
C SER A 324 4.62 15.72 -4.47
N VAL A 325 3.66 16.61 -4.21
CA VAL A 325 2.66 16.46 -3.17
C VAL A 325 1.37 15.82 -3.73
N SER A 326 0.97 14.67 -3.19
CA SER A 326 -0.32 14.01 -3.49
C SER A 326 -1.53 14.88 -3.14
N LYS A 327 -2.71 14.57 -3.73
CA LYS A 327 -3.97 15.31 -3.46
C LYS A 327 -4.30 15.36 -1.96
N THR A 328 -4.31 14.19 -1.34
CA THR A 328 -4.28 14.02 0.13
C THR A 328 -3.02 13.22 0.44
N HIS A 329 -1.98 13.88 0.95
CA HIS A 329 -0.64 13.33 1.15
C HIS A 329 -0.48 12.74 2.56
N ALA A 330 -0.78 13.53 3.58
CA ALA A 330 -0.67 13.14 4.98
C ALA A 330 -1.83 13.70 5.80
N GLN A 331 -2.02 13.16 6.99
CA GLN A 331 -2.91 13.71 7.99
C GLN A 331 -2.17 14.03 9.28
N LEU A 332 -2.63 15.06 9.97
CA LEU A 332 -2.24 15.40 11.33
C LEU A 332 -3.46 15.29 12.24
N GLN A 333 -3.25 14.75 13.43
CA GLN A 333 -4.28 14.66 14.44
C GLN A 333 -3.63 14.68 15.82
N VAL A 334 -4.32 15.25 16.81
CA VAL A 334 -3.96 15.09 18.21
C VAL A 334 -4.54 13.78 18.73
N ALA A 335 -3.68 12.88 19.19
CA ALA A 335 -4.08 11.61 19.78
C ALA A 335 -4.74 11.83 21.15
N ALA A 336 -5.38 10.77 21.68
CA ALA A 336 -6.12 10.85 22.94
C ALA A 336 -5.23 11.20 24.16
N ASP A 337 -3.93 10.93 24.06
CA ASP A 337 -2.90 11.29 25.04
C ASP A 337 -2.40 12.74 24.91
N GLY A 338 -2.94 13.51 23.97
CA GLY A 338 -2.56 14.89 23.71
C GLY A 338 -1.33 15.05 22.80
N ALA A 339 -0.75 13.96 22.29
CA ALA A 339 0.41 14.03 21.41
C ALA A 339 -0.02 14.34 19.96
N LEU A 340 0.77 15.14 19.24
CA LEU A 340 0.57 15.34 17.81
C LEU A 340 1.06 14.12 17.03
N VAL A 341 0.23 13.60 16.15
CA VAL A 341 0.54 12.43 15.34
C VAL A 341 0.41 12.77 13.87
N VAL A 342 1.39 12.36 13.08
CA VAL A 342 1.35 12.40 11.61
C VAL A 342 1.19 10.99 11.06
N MET A 343 0.40 10.87 10.00
CA MET A 343 0.27 9.62 9.26
C MET A 343 0.28 9.91 7.76
N ASP A 344 1.16 9.23 7.04
CA ASP A 344 1.17 9.26 5.57
C ASP A 344 -0.05 8.46 5.05
N ARG A 345 -0.82 9.06 4.13
CA ARG A 345 -2.03 8.46 3.55
C ARG A 345 -1.78 7.66 2.27
N GLY A 346 -0.54 7.26 2.02
CA GLY A 346 -0.13 6.54 0.82
C GLY A 346 0.32 7.48 -0.28
N SER A 347 1.12 8.48 0.09
CA SER A 347 1.76 9.41 -0.83
C SER A 347 2.62 8.69 -1.87
N THR A 348 2.79 9.31 -3.04
CA THR A 348 3.59 8.71 -4.13
C THR A 348 5.09 8.87 -3.88
N ASN A 349 5.51 9.97 -3.25
CA ASN A 349 6.91 10.31 -3.02
C ASN A 349 7.39 10.10 -1.59
N GLY A 350 6.52 9.60 -0.72
CA GLY A 350 6.82 9.39 0.70
C GLY A 350 6.76 10.67 1.53
N SER A 351 6.71 10.47 2.83
CA SER A 351 6.76 11.52 3.85
C SER A 351 7.91 11.25 4.81
N VAL A 352 8.61 12.29 5.24
CA VAL A 352 9.80 12.17 6.10
C VAL A 352 9.68 13.14 7.28
N VAL A 353 9.98 12.68 8.49
CA VAL A 353 10.10 13.52 9.68
C VAL A 353 11.57 13.73 10.00
N LEU A 354 11.99 14.99 10.08
CA LEU A 354 13.31 15.38 10.57
C LEU A 354 13.22 15.80 12.03
N ARG A 355 13.92 15.06 12.89
CA ARG A 355 14.05 15.32 14.33
C ARG A 355 15.50 15.58 14.67
N ALA A 356 15.81 16.81 15.11
CA ALA A 356 17.18 17.22 15.46
C ALA A 356 18.24 16.85 14.38
N GLY A 357 17.87 16.96 13.11
CA GLY A 357 18.73 16.62 11.97
C GLY A 357 18.71 15.15 11.53
N VAL A 358 18.09 14.24 12.31
CA VAL A 358 17.90 12.84 11.93
C VAL A 358 16.61 12.68 11.14
N SER A 359 16.71 12.12 9.94
CA SER A 359 15.59 11.86 9.05
C SER A 359 14.98 10.48 9.34
N ARG A 360 13.66 10.43 9.56
CA ARG A 360 12.88 9.21 9.77
C ARG A 360 11.73 9.15 8.77
N GLU A 361 11.72 8.12 7.94
CA GLU A 361 10.68 7.92 6.93
C GLU A 361 9.37 7.44 7.58
N LEU A 362 8.24 7.96 7.10
CA LEU A 362 6.91 7.56 7.55
C LEU A 362 6.41 6.36 6.75
N THR A 363 6.10 5.27 7.44
CA THR A 363 5.43 4.14 6.81
C THR A 363 3.97 4.50 6.51
N PRO A 364 3.46 4.33 5.28
CA PRO A 364 2.08 4.63 4.93
C PRO A 364 1.08 3.92 5.84
N GLY A 365 0.10 4.66 6.36
CA GLY A 365 -0.94 4.15 7.26
C GLY A 365 -0.49 3.89 8.70
N LYS A 366 0.80 4.09 9.03
CA LYS A 366 1.29 3.99 10.40
C LYS A 366 1.41 5.38 11.03
N PRO A 367 0.76 5.65 12.18
CA PRO A 367 0.94 6.91 12.88
C PRO A 367 2.35 7.02 13.47
N LEU A 368 2.95 8.21 13.37
CA LEU A 368 4.19 8.58 14.06
C LEU A 368 3.95 9.81 14.93
N THR A 369 4.38 9.72 16.19
CA THR A 369 4.31 10.84 17.14
C THR A 369 5.34 11.92 16.83
N LEU A 370 4.87 13.14 16.67
CA LEU A 370 5.64 14.36 16.47
C LEU A 370 5.94 15.04 17.81
N LEU A 371 7.08 15.70 17.87
CA LEU A 371 7.51 16.54 18.98
C LEU A 371 7.61 18.00 18.52
N GLU A 372 7.63 18.92 19.48
CA GLU A 372 7.90 20.32 19.19
C GLU A 372 9.25 20.48 18.49
N GLY A 373 9.29 21.31 17.44
CA GLY A 373 10.49 21.56 16.63
C GLY A 373 10.74 20.53 15.53
N ASP A 374 9.99 19.41 15.48
CA ASP A 374 10.08 18.46 14.38
C ASP A 374 9.70 19.14 13.05
N THR A 375 10.36 18.75 11.97
CA THR A 375 10.03 19.22 10.62
C THR A 375 9.53 18.04 9.79
N VAL A 376 8.30 18.11 9.29
CA VAL A 376 7.74 17.11 8.39
C VAL A 376 7.91 17.57 6.94
N ARG A 377 8.58 16.77 6.13
CA ARG A 377 8.76 16.98 4.70
C ARG A 377 7.81 16.08 3.92
N LEU A 378 7.03 16.70 3.05
CA LEU A 378 6.01 16.08 2.20
C LEU A 378 6.34 16.47 0.76
N GLY A 379 7.03 15.60 0.02
CA GLY A 379 7.58 15.96 -1.29
C GLY A 379 8.52 17.18 -1.21
N ASP A 380 8.22 18.23 -1.99
CA ASP A 380 8.95 19.50 -2.06
C ASP A 380 8.56 20.49 -0.94
N ARG A 381 7.52 20.20 -0.16
CA ARG A 381 7.02 21.09 0.90
C ARG A 381 7.47 20.61 2.28
N SER A 382 7.61 21.56 3.19
CA SER A 382 7.91 21.26 4.59
C SER A 382 7.01 22.04 5.55
N LEU A 383 6.76 21.46 6.70
CA LEU A 383 6.08 22.10 7.82
C LEU A 383 6.85 21.84 9.11
N ARG A 384 6.85 22.82 10.00
CA ARG A 384 7.47 22.76 11.32
C ARG A 384 6.40 22.64 12.39
N VAL A 385 6.63 21.77 13.35
CA VAL A 385 5.75 21.55 14.51
C VAL A 385 6.08 22.57 15.59
N LEU A 386 5.06 23.26 16.06
CA LEU A 386 5.14 24.28 17.11
C LEU A 386 4.14 23.93 18.22
N GLN A 387 4.49 24.26 19.45
CA GLN A 387 3.56 24.15 20.58
C GLN A 387 2.98 25.53 20.88
N ARG A 388 1.65 25.61 21.00
CA ARG A 388 0.94 26.83 21.42
C ARG A 388 1.13 26.96 22.93
N GLY A 389 2.03 27.88 23.31
CA GLY A 389 2.22 28.31 24.70
C GLY A 389 1.05 29.09 25.27
#